data_AF-A0A6A4PC66-F1
#
_entry.id   AF-A0A6A4PC66-F1
#
_cell.length_a   1.000
_cell.length_b   1.000
_cell.length_c   1.000
_cell.angle_alpha   90.00
_cell.angle_beta   90.00
_cell.angle_gamma   90.00
#
_symmetry.space_group_name_H-M   'P 1'
#
loop_
_entity.id
_entity.type
_entity.pdbx_description
1 polymer ?
#
loop_
_entity_poly.entity_id
_entity_poly.type
_entity_poly.pdbx_seq_one_letter_code
_entity_poly.pdbx_strand_id
1 'polypeptide(L)'
;MCFQCFLDRVLRKIVWDSWTPLKIRLLAWRIILDRLPSKWNLVKRSGNFLGNDVMCVWCQTQAETLNHLLFPCHFSYQIWQLLYG
;
A
#
# COMPACT_ATOMS: atom_id res chain seq x y z
N MET A 1 24.65 -2.72 -3.56
CA MET A 1 24.45 -4.18 -3.34
C MET A 1 22.95 -4.45 -3.29
N CYS A 2 22.38 -5.10 -4.30
CA CYS A 2 20.94 -4.96 -4.60
C CYS A 2 20.06 -5.96 -3.85
N PHE A 3 19.96 -5.83 -2.52
CA PHE A 3 18.97 -6.56 -1.72
C PHE A 3 17.54 -6.28 -2.24
N GLN A 4 17.31 -5.04 -2.70
CA GLN A 4 16.07 -4.62 -3.36
C GLN A 4 15.78 -5.41 -4.66
N CYS A 5 16.75 -5.57 -5.56
CA CYS A 5 16.55 -6.29 -6.82
C CYS A 5 16.24 -7.78 -6.59
N PHE A 6 16.84 -8.39 -5.56
CA PHE A 6 16.58 -9.77 -5.20
C PHE A 6 15.16 -9.94 -4.67
N LEU A 7 14.73 -9.09 -3.74
CA LEU A 7 13.36 -9.05 -3.23
C LEU A 7 12.35 -8.78 -4.35
N ASP A 8 12.62 -7.82 -5.23
CA ASP A 8 11.74 -7.52 -6.38
C ASP A 8 11.56 -8.74 -7.28
N ARG A 9 12.61 -9.54 -7.50
CA ARG A 9 12.54 -10.74 -8.34
C ARG A 9 11.68 -11.84 -7.71
N VAL A 10 11.82 -12.05 -6.40
CA VAL A 10 11.03 -13.03 -5.63
C VAL A 10 9.57 -12.59 -5.57
N LEU A 11 9.31 -11.34 -5.19
CA LEU A 11 7.96 -10.77 -5.08
C LEU A 11 7.25 -10.75 -6.44
N ARG A 12 7.98 -10.43 -7.52
CA ARG A 12 7.45 -10.53 -8.88
C ARG A 12 6.95 -11.95 -9.13
N LYS A 13 7.79 -12.97 -8.87
CA LYS A 13 7.39 -14.36 -9.10
C LYS A 13 6.12 -14.72 -8.32
N ILE A 14 6.05 -14.39 -7.03
CA ILE A 14 4.87 -14.66 -6.19
C ILE A 14 3.60 -14.00 -6.75
N VAL A 15 3.68 -12.72 -7.15
CA VAL A 15 2.52 -12.00 -7.67
C VAL A 15 2.04 -12.59 -8.99
N TRP A 16 2.95 -12.88 -9.92
CA TRP A 16 2.57 -13.36 -11.24
C TRP A 16 2.25 -14.87 -11.30
N ASP A 17 2.73 -15.66 -10.36
CA ASP A 17 2.38 -17.09 -10.29
C ASP A 17 1.07 -17.33 -9.50
N SER A 18 0.51 -16.29 -8.86
CA SER A 18 -0.74 -16.41 -8.10
C SER A 18 -1.96 -16.70 -8.99
N TRP A 19 -2.86 -17.56 -8.52
CA TRP A 19 -4.14 -17.85 -9.17
C TRP A 19 -5.18 -16.76 -8.85
N THR A 20 -4.85 -15.52 -9.17
CA THR A 20 -5.72 -14.35 -8.94
C THR A 20 -5.98 -13.59 -10.25
N PRO A 21 -7.12 -12.87 -10.36
CA PRO A 21 -7.39 -12.05 -11.54
C PRO A 21 -6.28 -11.03 -11.79
N LEU A 22 -6.04 -10.69 -13.06
CA LEU A 22 -4.97 -9.75 -13.46
C LEU A 22 -5.06 -8.40 -12.72
N LYS A 23 -6.27 -7.91 -12.45
CA LYS A 23 -6.50 -6.67 -11.69
C LYS A 23 -5.89 -6.73 -10.29
N ILE A 24 -6.01 -7.88 -9.62
CA ILE A 24 -5.45 -8.11 -8.28
C ILE A 24 -3.92 -8.18 -8.35
N ARG A 25 -3.37 -8.88 -9.35
CA ARG A 25 -1.92 -8.98 -9.57
C ARG A 25 -1.29 -7.61 -9.83
N LEU A 26 -1.92 -6.79 -10.67
CA LEU A 26 -1.49 -5.42 -10.93
C LEU A 26 -1.56 -4.53 -9.68
N LEU A 27 -2.62 -4.68 -8.89
CA LEU A 27 -2.77 -3.97 -7.61
C LEU A 27 -1.65 -4.35 -6.63
N ALA A 28 -1.42 -5.65 -6.43
CA ALA A 28 -0.37 -6.18 -5.55
C ALA A 28 1.02 -5.69 -6.00
N TRP A 29 1.30 -5.71 -7.30
CA TRP A 29 2.56 -5.21 -7.84
C TRP A 29 2.75 -3.70 -7.58
N ARG A 30 1.68 -2.91 -7.71
CA ARG A 30 1.71 -1.47 -7.37
C ARG A 30 1.93 -1.22 -5.87
N ILE A 31 1.41 -2.09 -5.00
CA ILE A 31 1.63 -2.02 -3.55
C ILE A 31 3.10 -2.30 -3.22
N ILE A 32 3.66 -3.39 -3.75
CA ILE A 32 5.07 -3.78 -3.53
C ILE A 32 6.03 -2.66 -3.94
N LEU A 33 5.75 -1.97 -5.05
CA LEU A 33 6.57 -0.87 -5.54
C LEU A 33 6.31 0.47 -4.83
N ASP A 34 5.42 0.51 -3.84
CA ASP A 34 4.97 1.73 -3.16
C ASP A 34 4.47 2.81 -4.15
N ARG A 35 3.72 2.37 -5.18
CA ARG A 35 3.28 3.22 -6.29
C ARG A 35 1.81 3.64 -6.26
N LEU A 36 1.04 3.13 -5.31
CA LEU A 36 -0.35 3.55 -5.14
C LEU A 36 -0.44 5.02 -4.65
N PRO A 37 -1.51 5.73 -5.03
CA PRO A 37 -1.72 7.12 -4.64
C PRO A 37 -2.20 7.21 -3.19
N SER A 38 -1.27 7.05 -2.24
CA SER A 38 -1.49 7.45 -0.85
C SER A 38 -1.05 8.90 -0.66
N LYS A 39 -1.61 9.61 0.34
CA LYS A 39 -1.14 10.97 0.65
C LYS A 39 0.37 11.02 0.89
N TRP A 40 0.92 10.02 1.58
CA TRP A 40 2.37 9.90 1.77
C TRP A 40 3.14 9.85 0.44
N ASN A 41 2.68 9.04 -0.51
CA ASN A 41 3.32 8.91 -1.82
C ASN A 41 3.12 10.13 -2.72
N LEU A 42 2.01 10.84 -2.56
CA LEU A 42 1.78 12.11 -3.24
C LEU A 42 2.76 13.17 -2.74
N VAL A 43 2.91 13.35 -1.43
CA VAL A 43 3.90 14.26 -0.82
C VAL A 43 5.31 13.96 -1.33
N LYS A 44 5.70 12.68 -1.32
CA LYS A 44 7.01 12.24 -1.80
C LYS A 44 7.28 12.60 -3.27
N ARG A 45 6.25 12.70 -4.11
CA ARG A 45 6.38 12.99 -5.55
C ARG A 45 6.21 14.47 -5.89
N SER A 46 5.23 15.14 -5.29
CA SER A 46 4.87 16.52 -5.65
C SER A 46 5.60 17.57 -4.82
N GLY A 47 6.10 17.22 -3.64
CA GLY A 47 6.75 18.16 -2.71
C GLY A 47 5.81 19.22 -2.11
N ASN A 48 4.54 19.25 -2.50
CA ASN A 48 3.57 20.29 -2.14
C ASN A 48 2.42 19.70 -1.34
N PHE A 49 2.44 19.88 -0.01
CA PHE A 49 1.32 19.71 0.91
C PHE A 49 1.55 20.51 2.19
N LEU A 50 0.49 21.03 2.81
CA LEU A 50 0.56 21.89 4.01
C LEU A 50 0.09 21.09 5.24
N GLY A 51 0.96 20.90 6.25
CA GLY A 51 0.55 20.42 7.58
C GLY A 51 -0.11 19.02 7.63
N ASN A 52 -1.29 18.92 8.24
CA ASN A 52 -2.06 17.67 8.52
C ASN A 52 -2.58 16.95 7.26
N ASP A 53 -2.25 17.43 6.06
CA ASP A 53 -2.71 16.84 4.79
C ASP A 53 -2.25 15.39 4.58
N VAL A 54 -1.25 14.93 5.33
CA VAL A 54 -0.70 13.57 5.23
C VAL A 54 -1.45 12.56 6.10
N MET A 55 -2.34 13.01 6.98
CA MET A 55 -3.09 12.13 7.88
C MET A 55 -4.11 11.27 7.11
N CYS A 56 -4.25 10.02 7.54
CA CYS A 56 -5.23 9.08 7.01
C CYS A 56 -6.65 9.65 7.14
N VAL A 57 -7.39 9.69 6.03
CA VAL A 57 -8.76 10.24 6.02
C VAL A 57 -9.70 9.43 6.92
N TRP A 58 -9.45 8.12 7.03
CA TRP A 58 -10.34 7.19 7.71
C TRP A 58 -10.21 7.20 9.22
N CYS A 59 -8.99 7.08 9.75
CA CYS A 59 -8.76 7.02 11.19
C CYS A 59 -8.27 8.34 11.80
N GLN A 60 -7.68 9.24 10.99
CA GLN A 60 -7.10 10.52 11.39
C GLN A 60 -6.04 10.45 12.51
N THR A 61 -5.55 9.27 12.86
CA THR A 61 -4.58 9.06 13.96
C THR A 61 -3.14 8.89 13.49
N GLN A 62 -2.93 8.46 12.23
CA GLN A 62 -1.60 8.23 11.66
C GLN A 62 -1.53 8.72 10.20
N ALA A 63 -0.33 8.97 9.71
CA ALA A 63 -0.08 9.28 8.30
C ALA A 63 -0.59 8.17 7.36
N GLU A 64 -1.17 8.58 6.23
CA GLU A 64 -1.69 7.70 5.19
C GLU A 64 -0.55 7.12 4.34
N THR A 65 0.13 6.13 4.90
CA THR A 65 1.05 5.25 4.17
C THR A 65 0.28 4.06 3.59
N LEU A 66 0.83 3.36 2.59
CA LEU A 66 0.18 2.15 2.07
C LEU A 66 0.06 1.06 3.13
N ASN A 67 1.09 0.90 3.95
CA ASN A 67 1.05 -0.05 5.06
C ASN A 67 -0.09 0.30 6.01
N HIS A 68 -0.20 1.57 6.42
CA HIS A 68 -1.28 2.02 7.29
C HIS A 68 -2.66 1.81 6.65
N LEU A 69 -2.84 2.30 5.42
CA LEU A 69 -4.10 2.25 4.69
C LEU A 69 -4.59 0.82 4.46
N LEU A 70 -3.71 -0.16 4.30
CA LEU A 70 -4.11 -1.54 4.00
C LEU A 70 -4.28 -2.42 5.23
N PHE A 71 -3.53 -2.22 6.32
CA PHE A 71 -3.51 -3.18 7.43
C PHE A 71 -3.89 -2.57 8.81
N PRO A 72 -3.08 -1.72 9.47
CA PRO A 72 -3.35 -1.27 10.83
C PRO A 72 -4.37 -0.12 10.90
N CYS A 73 -4.82 0.46 9.78
CA CYS A 73 -5.91 1.43 9.84
C CYS A 73 -7.15 0.78 10.44
N HIS A 74 -7.74 1.42 11.45
CA HIS A 74 -8.92 0.91 12.14
C HIS A 74 -10.05 0.52 11.18
N PHE A 75 -10.30 1.36 10.17
CA PHE A 75 -11.28 1.10 9.12
C PHE A 75 -10.94 -0.15 8.30
N SER A 76 -9.70 -0.26 7.82
CA SER A 76 -9.26 -1.41 7.02
C SER A 76 -9.27 -2.70 7.82
N TYR A 77 -8.87 -2.64 9.10
CA TYR A 77 -8.94 -3.76 10.02
C TYR A 77 -10.37 -4.28 10.17
N GLN A 78 -11.37 -3.40 10.33
CA GLN A 78 -12.78 -3.79 10.38
C GLN A 78 -13.21 -4.54 9.11
N ILE A 79 -12.78 -4.10 7.93
CA ILE A 79 -13.08 -4.80 6.67
C ILE A 79 -12.46 -6.19 6.66
N TRP A 80 -11.20 -6.33 7.07
CA TRP A 80 -10.55 -7.64 7.15
C TRP A 80 -11.26 -8.58 8.12
N GLN A 81 -11.72 -8.06 9.26
CA GLN A 81 -12.52 -8.84 10.20
C GLN A 81 -13.88 -9.26 9.61
N LEU A 82 -14.51 -8.45 8.76
CA LEU A 82 -15.75 -8.85 8.09
C LEU A 82 -15.55 -9.91 7.00
N LEU A 83 -14.38 -9.96 6.37
CA LEU A 83 -14.09 -10.90 5.28
C LEU A 83 -13.51 -12.23 5.78
N TYR A 84 -12.78 -12.21 6.89
CA TYR A 84 -12.02 -13.37 7.40
C TYR A 84 -12.28 -13.69 8.88
N GLY A 85 -13.03 -12.87 9.61
CA GLY A 85 -13.49 -13.15 10.97
C GLY A 85 -14.86 -13.83 10.95
#